data_AF-A0A078KX94-F1
#
_entry.id   AF-A0A078KX94-F1
#
_cell.length_a   1.000
_cell.length_b   1.000
_cell.length_c   1.000
_cell.angle_alpha   90.00
_cell.angle_beta   90.00
_cell.angle_gamma   90.00
#
_symmetry.space_group_name_H-M   'P 1'
#
loop_
_entity.id
_entity.type
_entity.pdbx_description
1 polymer ?
#
loop_
_entity_poly.entity_id
_entity_poly.type
_entity_poly.pdbx_seq_one_letter_code
_entity_poly.pdbx_strand_id
1 'polypeptide(L)' 'MTTVQTIVRGISTTSGINFQINKHFNKLKRAYCKIKKCRVSIELAKNNTHKDKLYCVCISITIPGKQLISKK' A
#
# COMPACT_ATOMS: atom_id res chain seq x y z
N MET A 1 10.92 5.84 14.45
CA MET A 1 9.48 5.66 14.16
C MET A 1 9.32 5.13 12.74
N THR A 2 8.42 4.16 12.52
CA THR A 2 8.10 3.68 11.17
C THR A 2 6.82 4.37 10.68
N THR A 3 6.86 4.97 9.50
CA THR A 3 5.74 5.76 8.97
C THR A 3 4.96 4.94 7.94
N VAL A 4 3.63 4.86 8.10
CA VAL A 4 2.73 4.29 7.09
C VAL A 4 1.93 5.43 6.47
N GLN A 5 2.00 5.54 5.15
CA GLN A 5 1.28 6.55 4.38
C GLN A 5 0.34 5.88 3.39
N THR A 6 -0.95 6.17 3.50
CA THR A 6 -1.98 5.70 2.57
C THR A 6 -2.38 6.85 1.65
N ILE A 7 -2.42 6.59 0.35
CA ILE A 7 -2.91 7.53 -0.66
C ILE A 7 -3.98 6.81 -1.45
N VAL A 8 -5.19 7.36 -1.46
CA VAL A 8 -6.30 6.81 -2.21
C VAL A 8 -6.74 7.84 -3.23
N ARG A 9 -6.86 7.44 -4.50
CA ARG A 9 -7.22 8.32 -5.61
C ARG A 9 -8.38 7.74 -6.38
N GLY A 10 -9.39 8.56 -6.63
CA GLY A 10 -10.60 8.17 -7.36
C GLY A 10 -11.68 7.50 -6.51
N ILE A 11 -11.45 7.29 -5.22
CA ILE A 11 -12.47 6.87 -4.24
C ILE A 11 -12.24 7.58 -2.90
N SER A 12 -13.27 7.61 -2.06
CA SER A 12 -13.19 8.07 -0.68
C SER A 12 -12.37 7.10 0.18
N THR A 13 -11.45 7.63 0.97
CA THR A 13 -10.73 6.80 1.96
C THR A 13 -11.68 6.45 3.10
N THR A 14 -11.76 5.18 3.47
CA THR A 14 -12.58 4.72 4.61
C THR A 14 -11.68 4.23 5.75
N SER A 15 -12.23 4.22 6.97
CA SER A 15 -11.55 3.66 8.14
C SER A 15 -11.18 2.17 7.95
N GLY A 16 -12.02 1.42 7.24
CA GLY A 16 -11.77 0.01 6.91
C GLY A 16 -10.52 -0.22 6.06
N ILE A 17 -10.25 0.66 5.08
CA ILE A 17 -9.03 0.58 4.26
C ILE A 17 -7.79 0.76 5.13
N ASN A 18 -7.79 1.80 5.97
CA ASN A 18 -6.66 2.08 6.86
C ASN A 18 -6.45 0.96 7.88
N PHE A 19 -7.54 0.38 8.42
CA PHE A 19 -7.45 -0.77 9.32
C PHE A 19 -6.78 -1.97 8.66
N GLN A 20 -7.21 -2.35 7.45
CA GLN A 20 -6.62 -3.49 6.74
C GLN A 20 -5.16 -3.24 6.36
N ILE A 21 -4.83 -2.05 5.88
CA ILE A 21 -3.42 -1.68 5.59
C ILE A 21 -2.56 -1.80 6.84
N ASN A 22 -3.02 -1.27 7.98
CA ASN A 22 -2.28 -1.37 9.24
C ASN A 22 -2.14 -2.82 9.71
N LYS A 23 -3.19 -3.64 9.59
CA LYS A 23 -3.14 -5.08 9.93
C LYS A 23 -2.07 -5.81 9.11
N HIS A 24 -2.06 -5.62 7.79
CA HIS A 24 -1.06 -6.23 6.91
C HIS A 24 0.35 -5.68 7.13
N PHE A 25 0.48 -4.37 7.34
CA PHE A 25 1.75 -3.74 7.67
C PHE A 25 2.34 -4.28 8.98
N ASN A 26 1.51 -4.46 10.00
CA ASN A 26 1.95 -5.05 11.27
C ASN A 26 2.44 -6.49 11.10
N LYS A 27 1.81 -7.28 10.23
CA LYS A 27 2.31 -8.62 9.88
C LYS A 27 3.69 -8.56 9.22
N LEU A 28 3.89 -7.65 8.26
CA LEU A 28 5.19 -7.39 7.62
C LEU A 28 6.26 -6.93 8.62
N LYS A 29 5.91 -6.00 9.52
CA LYS A 29 6.82 -5.47 10.54
C LYS A 29 7.28 -6.55 11.52
N ARG A 30 6.42 -7.53 11.84
CA ARG A 30 6.80 -8.69 12.64
C ARG A 30 7.83 -9.57 11.94
N ALA A 31 7.73 -9.75 10.62
CA ALA A 31 8.69 -10.51 9.84
C ALA A 31 10.00 -9.75 9.60
N TYR A 32 9.95 -8.42 9.44
CA TYR A 32 11.13 -7.58 9.25
C TYR A 32 10.98 -6.23 9.95
N CYS A 33 11.68 -6.06 11.08
CA CYS A 33 11.50 -4.90 11.96
C CYS A 33 12.18 -3.62 11.45
N LYS A 34 13.12 -3.71 10.49
CA LYS A 34 13.91 -2.58 9.99
C LYS A 34 13.20 -1.75 8.91
N ILE A 35 11.88 -1.88 8.76
CA ILE A 35 11.11 -1.05 7.82
C ILE A 35 11.09 0.40 8.32
N LYS A 36 11.51 1.34 7.46
CA LYS A 36 11.53 2.78 7.77
C LYS A 36 10.25 3.48 7.32
N LYS A 37 9.79 3.18 6.11
CA LYS A 37 8.62 3.81 5.50
C LYS A 37 7.83 2.78 4.70
N CYS A 38 6.51 2.86 4.76
CA CYS A 38 5.60 2.12 3.90
C CYS A 38 4.63 3.12 3.26
N ARG A 39 4.54 3.10 1.94
CA ARG A 39 3.59 3.91 1.18
C ARG A 39 2.69 2.98 0.38
N VAL A 40 1.39 3.08 0.61
CA VAL A 40 0.37 2.34 -0.12
C VAL A 40 -0.42 3.34 -0.95
N SER A 41 -0.45 3.14 -2.27
CA SER A 41 -1.31 3.91 -3.16
C SER A 41 -2.36 3.00 -3.79
N ILE A 42 -3.62 3.41 -3.66
CA ILE A 42 -4.77 2.73 -4.25
C ILE A 42 -5.37 3.71 -5.26
N GLU A 43 -5.38 3.31 -6.52
CA GLU A 43 -5.92 4.13 -7.61
C GLU A 43 -7.04 3.35 -8.31
N LEU A 44 -8.14 4.04 -8.65
CA LEU A 44 -9.15 3.48 -9.54
C LEU A 44 -8.51 3.20 -10.90
N ALA A 45 -8.68 2.00 -11.43
CA ALA A 45 -8.15 1.64 -12.73
C ALA A 45 -8.84 2.49 -13.81
N LYS A 46 -8.12 3.43 -14.43
CA LYS A 46 -8.68 4.36 -15.41
C LYS A 46 -8.96 3.73 -16.78
N ASN A 47 -8.26 2.65 -17.11
CA ASN A 47 -8.33 2.02 -18.42
C ASN A 47 -8.93 0.62 -18.27
N ASN A 48 -10.21 0.49 -18.64
CA ASN A 48 -10.98 -0.76 -18.72
C ASN A 48 -10.46 -1.73 -19.80
N THR A 49 -9.16 -1.75 -20.10
CA THR A 49 -8.58 -2.67 -21.08
C THR A 49 -8.62 -4.12 -20.58
N HIS A 50 -8.66 -4.32 -19.25
CA HIS A 50 -8.97 -5.59 -18.61
C HIS A 50 -10.28 -5.44 -17.84
N LYS A 51 -11.34 -6.09 -18.30
CA LYS A 51 -12.71 -6.00 -17.75
C LYS A 51 -12.84 -6.36 -16.25
N ASP A 52 -11.79 -6.88 -15.61
CA ASP A 52 -11.86 -7.46 -14.26
C ASP A 52 -11.06 -6.70 -13.18
N LYS A 53 -10.28 -5.66 -13.51
CA LYS A 53 -9.50 -4.90 -12.51
C LYS A 53 -10.12 -3.54 -12.22
N LEU A 54 -10.76 -3.44 -11.06
CA LEU A 54 -11.35 -2.19 -10.56
C LEU A 54 -10.32 -1.24 -9.94
N TYR A 55 -9.26 -1.78 -9.34
CA TYR A 55 -8.26 -1.01 -8.60
C TYR A 55 -6.84 -1.44 -8.93
N CYS A 56 -5.94 -0.47 -8.99
CA CYS A 56 -4.50 -0.67 -9.00
C CYS A 56 -3.94 -0.36 -7.62
N VAL A 57 -3.21 -1.30 -7.03
CA VAL A 57 -2.58 -1.15 -5.72
C VAL A 57 -1.06 -1.20 -5.88
N CYS A 58 -0.39 -0.16 -5.39
CA CYS A 58 1.07 -0.11 -5.34
C CYS A 58 1.54 0.02 -3.90
N ILE A 59 2.45 -0.85 -3.49
CA ILE A 59 3.05 -0.89 -2.16
C ILE A 59 4.54 -0.61 -2.33
N SER A 60 5.00 0.48 -1.73
CA SER A 60 6.40 0.88 -1.67
C SER A 60 6.90 0.77 -0.24
N ILE A 61 7.88 -0.10 0.01
CA ILE A 61 8.50 -0.28 1.33
C ILE A 61 9.96 0.17 1.26
N THR A 62 10.35 1.08 2.15
CA THR A 62 11.74 1.50 2.32
C THR A 62 12.38 0.74 3.47
N ILE A 63 13.45 0.03 3.16
CA ILE A 63 14.32 -0.67 4.12
C ILE A 63 15.72 -0.02 4.06
N PRO A 64 16.64 -0.34 4.99
CA PRO A 64 17.99 0.22 4.94
C PRO A 64 18.67 -0.12 3.61
N GLY A 65 19.08 0.91 2.87
CA GLY A 65 19.82 0.78 1.62
C GLY A 65 19.00 0.36 0.39
N LYS A 66 17.69 0.05 0.51
CA LYS A 66 16.87 -0.40 -0.63
C LYS A 66 15.41 0.04 -0.51
N GLN A 67 14.76 0.14 -1.67
CA GLN A 67 13.32 0.31 -1.79
C GLN A 67 12.72 -0.88 -2.52
N LEU A 68 11.67 -1.46 -1.94
CA LEU A 68 10.90 -2.55 -2.52
C LEU A 68 9.60 -1.97 -3.05
N ILE A 69 9.25 -2.29 -4.30
CA ILE A 69 8.03 -1.82 -4.94
C ILE A 69 7.29 -3.04 -5.48
N SER A 70 6.02 -3.16 -5.11
CA SER A 70 5.12 -4.17 -5.64
C SER A 70 3.85 -3.50 -6.16
N LYS A 71 3.43 -3.89 -7.37
CA LYS A 71 2.24 -3.36 -8.04
C LYS A 71 1.31 -4.52 -8.36
N LYS A 72 0.02 -4.36 -8.12
CA LYS A 72 -1.01 -5.35 -8.43
C LYS A 72 -2.24 -4.70 -9.04
#